data_AF-A0A2V7SGL9-F1
#
_entry.id   AF-A0A2V7SGL9-F1
#
_cell.length_a   1.000
_cell.length_b   1.000
_cell.length_c   1.000
_cell.angle_alpha   90.00
_cell.angle_beta   90.00
_cell.angle_gamma   90.00
#
_symmetry.space_group_name_H-M   'P 1'
#
loop_
_entity.id
_entity.type
_entity.pdbx_description
1 polymer ?
#
loop_
_entity_poly.entity_id
_entity_poly.type
_entity_poly.pdbx_seq_one_letter_code
_entity_poly.pdbx_strand_id
1 'polypeptide(L)'
;MGYPHKPHPRETVVLSKHFGDPEARTYKGWVRRGGYEALKNALATDPAAIIEEVKTSGVRGRGGAGFPTGLKWSFMPKEKTKPHYLCVNADESEPGTFKDREIMRWTPHALLEGTAIAAHAIRAEVTYIYVRGEFTEPLAILEKALAEASTAGVFGNMKIYLHRGAGAYICGEETAMMNSIEGKRGNPRIKPPFPAAAGVFGMPTTINNVETLVAVPHILKNGAAWYKGLSLSNPKSTGTKLFSVCGHLAKPGNYEVTMGFPLKDLLYELGGGMRPGRTLKACIPGGSSVPILNREESESCLLDYEGCVEKGTMLGSGGVIVFDDSTDMVYQIMRLARFYAHESCAQCTQCREGTAWTTRILERILTGQGAMKDLDLLLDLADNMTGKTICVLSDSCAAPVVSGIKKFKSEFEAYITGKKRPVAA
;
A
#
# COMPACT_ATOMS: atom_id res chain seq x y z
N MET A 1 -13.73 -8.16 -16.45
CA MET A 1 -13.71 -6.76 -16.01
C MET A 1 -12.39 -6.16 -16.42
N GLY A 2 -12.43 -5.26 -17.40
CA GLY A 2 -11.26 -4.70 -18.08
C GLY A 2 -10.88 -3.37 -17.46
N TYR A 3 -10.07 -3.41 -16.41
CA TYR A 3 -9.31 -2.23 -16.03
C TYR A 3 -8.22 -1.97 -17.08
N PRO A 4 -8.01 -0.72 -17.51
CA PRO A 4 -8.62 0.50 -17.01
C PRO A 4 -10.03 0.75 -17.55
N HIS A 5 -10.92 1.24 -16.68
CA HIS A 5 -12.28 1.63 -17.03
C HIS A 5 -12.36 3.14 -17.27
N LYS A 6 -13.42 3.59 -17.96
CA LYS A 6 -13.69 5.03 -18.09
C LYS A 6 -13.99 5.61 -16.71
N PRO A 7 -13.26 6.65 -16.24
CA PRO A 7 -13.47 7.20 -14.92
C PRO A 7 -14.90 7.70 -14.70
N HIS A 8 -15.41 7.49 -13.49
CA HIS A 8 -16.68 8.04 -13.03
C HIS A 8 -16.55 9.57 -12.86
N PRO A 9 -17.61 10.37 -13.11
CA PRO A 9 -17.54 11.83 -12.98
C PRO A 9 -17.16 12.37 -11.60
N ARG A 10 -17.28 11.54 -10.55
CA ARG A 10 -16.87 11.88 -9.17
C ARG A 10 -15.42 11.51 -8.85
N GLU A 11 -14.69 10.87 -9.76
CA GLU A 11 -13.27 10.59 -9.58
C GLU A 11 -12.43 11.85 -9.79
N THR A 12 -11.39 12.00 -8.97
CA THR A 12 -10.40 13.05 -9.09
C THR A 12 -9.17 12.47 -9.78
N VAL A 13 -9.20 12.46 -11.10
CA VAL A 13 -8.19 11.79 -11.92
C VAL A 13 -6.94 12.67 -12.05
N VAL A 14 -5.85 12.28 -11.38
CA VAL A 14 -4.54 12.93 -11.44
C VAL A 14 -3.49 11.92 -11.91
N LEU A 15 -3.22 10.89 -11.11
CA LEU A 15 -2.19 9.88 -11.38
C LEU A 15 -2.66 8.89 -12.47
N SER A 16 -3.96 8.61 -12.51
CA SER A 16 -4.60 7.65 -13.41
C SER A 16 -5.04 8.24 -14.76
N LYS A 17 -4.77 9.52 -15.02
CA LYS A 17 -5.22 10.26 -16.21
C LYS A 17 -4.93 9.58 -17.54
N HIS A 18 -3.81 8.87 -17.63
CA HIS A 18 -3.35 8.23 -18.85
C HIS A 18 -3.40 6.70 -18.79
N PHE A 19 -4.10 6.14 -17.80
CA PHE A 19 -4.29 4.71 -17.75
C PHE A 19 -5.14 4.23 -18.94
N GLY A 20 -4.65 3.20 -19.63
CA GLY A 20 -5.31 2.62 -20.80
C GLY A 20 -4.78 3.12 -22.12
N ASP A 21 -3.99 4.19 -22.10
CA ASP A 21 -3.35 4.76 -23.28
C ASP A 21 -1.99 4.09 -23.53
N PRO A 22 -1.82 3.28 -24.59
CA PRO A 22 -0.55 2.62 -24.89
C PRO A 22 0.58 3.62 -25.20
N GLU A 23 0.27 4.83 -25.69
CA GLU A 23 1.31 5.82 -25.98
C GLU A 23 1.97 6.34 -24.71
N ALA A 24 1.24 6.41 -23.60
CA ALA A 24 1.77 6.84 -22.30
C ALA A 24 2.83 5.90 -21.72
N ARG A 25 2.94 4.67 -22.26
CA ARG A 25 3.99 3.70 -21.93
C ARG A 25 5.33 4.00 -22.59
N THR A 26 5.34 4.86 -23.61
CA THR A 26 6.53 5.17 -24.42
C THR A 26 7.13 6.50 -24.03
N TYR A 27 8.45 6.65 -24.17
CA TYR A 27 9.15 7.89 -23.87
C TYR A 27 8.61 9.06 -24.69
N LYS A 28 8.46 8.88 -26.01
CA LYS A 28 7.95 9.92 -26.91
C LYS A 28 6.51 10.32 -26.55
N GLY A 29 5.66 9.34 -26.26
CA GLY A 29 4.27 9.60 -25.87
C GLY A 29 4.18 10.34 -24.53
N TRP A 30 5.00 9.97 -23.55
CA TRP A 30 5.08 10.66 -22.25
C TRP A 30 5.55 12.10 -22.40
N VAL A 31 6.62 12.36 -23.16
CA VAL A 31 7.13 13.72 -23.43
C VAL A 31 6.08 14.60 -24.10
N ARG A 32 5.32 14.08 -25.09
CA ARG A 32 4.23 14.84 -25.72
C ARG A 32 3.11 15.24 -24.75
N ARG A 33 3.00 14.57 -23.60
CA ARG A 33 2.03 14.87 -22.53
C ARG A 33 2.59 15.85 -21.49
N GLY A 34 3.78 16.40 -21.73
CA GLY A 34 4.51 17.24 -20.78
C GLY A 34 5.27 16.45 -19.72
N GLY A 35 5.51 15.16 -19.97
CA GLY A 35 6.33 14.31 -19.12
C GLY A 35 7.79 14.76 -19.09
N TYR A 36 8.45 14.59 -17.96
CA TYR A 36 9.81 15.05 -17.64
C TYR A 36 10.02 16.57 -17.54
N GLU A 37 8.98 17.39 -17.73
CA GLU A 37 9.05 18.84 -17.48
C GLU A 37 9.32 19.15 -16.01
N ALA A 38 8.64 18.43 -15.10
CA ALA A 38 8.83 18.65 -13.66
C ALA A 38 10.23 18.22 -13.23
N LEU A 39 10.75 17.11 -13.79
CA LEU A 39 12.13 16.70 -13.57
C LEU A 39 13.12 17.75 -14.08
N LYS A 40 12.95 18.28 -15.29
CA LYS A 40 13.83 19.32 -15.83
C LYS A 40 13.90 20.54 -14.91
N ASN A 41 12.76 20.98 -14.38
CA ASN A 41 12.70 22.11 -13.44
C ASN A 41 13.33 21.74 -12.08
N ALA A 42 13.07 20.54 -11.59
CA ALA A 42 13.62 20.04 -10.33
C ALA A 42 15.16 19.99 -10.35
N LEU A 43 15.77 19.55 -11.47
CA LEU A 43 17.22 19.50 -11.62
C LEU A 43 17.90 20.89 -11.54
N ALA A 44 17.17 21.95 -11.90
CA ALA A 44 17.63 23.34 -11.77
C ALA A 44 17.27 23.98 -10.41
N THR A 45 16.51 23.27 -9.57
CA THR A 45 16.05 23.75 -8.27
C THR A 45 16.94 23.18 -7.16
N ASP A 46 17.20 23.97 -6.12
CA ASP A 46 17.92 23.50 -4.94
C ASP A 46 17.17 22.32 -4.30
N PRO A 47 17.83 21.16 -4.06
CA PRO A 47 17.21 20.01 -3.41
C PRO A 47 16.45 20.33 -2.11
N ALA A 48 16.92 21.29 -1.31
CA ALA A 48 16.22 21.67 -0.08
C ALA A 48 14.85 22.34 -0.35
N ALA A 49 14.75 23.16 -1.40
CA ALA A 49 13.48 23.77 -1.81
C ALA A 49 12.47 22.71 -2.28
N ILE A 50 12.93 21.66 -2.97
CA ILE A 50 12.06 20.54 -3.38
C ILE A 50 11.52 19.80 -2.15
N ILE A 51 12.39 19.51 -1.16
CA ILE A 51 11.98 18.85 0.09
C ILE A 51 10.94 19.70 0.83
N GLU A 52 11.16 21.02 0.94
CA GLU A 52 10.22 21.93 1.60
C GLU A 52 8.89 22.05 0.84
N GLU A 53 8.89 22.04 -0.49
CA GLU A 53 7.67 22.03 -1.29
C GLU A 53 6.87 20.74 -1.06
N VAL A 54 7.53 19.58 -1.08
CA VAL A 54 6.89 18.27 -0.80
C VAL A 54 6.40 18.19 0.64
N LYS A 55 7.16 18.73 1.60
CA LYS A 55 6.72 18.83 3.01
C LYS A 55 5.50 19.74 3.14
N THR A 56 5.52 20.89 2.46
CA THR A 56 4.42 21.86 2.46
C THR A 56 3.18 21.29 1.78
N SER A 57 3.30 20.39 0.81
CA SER A 57 2.14 19.73 0.19
C SER A 57 1.34 18.85 1.17
N GLY A 58 1.96 18.43 2.27
CA GLY A 58 1.37 17.49 3.23
C GLY A 58 1.25 16.05 2.73
N VAL A 59 1.87 15.69 1.59
CA VAL A 59 1.80 14.32 1.07
C VAL A 59 2.36 13.30 2.06
N ARG A 60 1.51 12.32 2.42
CA ARG A 60 1.86 11.19 3.29
C ARG A 60 2.13 9.94 2.45
N GLY A 61 2.94 9.04 2.99
CA GLY A 61 3.33 7.80 2.32
C GLY A 61 2.13 6.92 1.97
N ARG A 62 2.07 6.50 0.71
CA ARG A 62 0.95 5.73 0.12
C ARG A 62 1.11 4.20 0.19
N GLY A 63 2.19 3.72 0.80
CA GLY A 63 2.48 2.29 0.98
C GLY A 63 1.95 1.68 2.29
N GLY A 64 1.05 2.34 3.01
CA GLY A 64 0.44 1.82 4.24
C GLY A 64 0.81 2.56 5.53
N ALA A 65 2.07 2.98 5.69
CA ALA A 65 2.52 3.64 6.93
C ALA A 65 1.98 5.07 7.13
N GLY A 66 1.62 5.77 6.05
CA GLY A 66 1.11 7.14 6.14
C GLY A 66 2.12 8.16 6.72
N PHE A 67 3.43 7.91 6.66
CA PHE A 67 4.43 8.86 7.19
C PHE A 67 4.58 10.09 6.28
N PRO A 68 4.71 11.33 6.81
CA PRO A 68 4.88 12.52 5.97
C PRO A 68 6.15 12.47 5.10
N THR A 69 5.99 12.48 3.78
CA THR A 69 7.09 12.19 2.84
C THR A 69 8.19 13.24 2.86
N GLY A 70 7.84 14.53 2.86
CA GLY A 70 8.83 15.61 2.92
C GLY A 70 9.64 15.58 4.23
N LEU A 71 9.00 15.22 5.35
CA LEU A 71 9.71 14.99 6.61
C LEU A 71 10.65 13.78 6.50
N LYS A 72 10.22 12.68 5.87
CA LYS A 72 11.06 11.49 5.64
C LYS A 72 12.33 11.86 4.87
N TRP A 73 12.19 12.67 3.82
CA TRP A 73 13.32 13.12 3.00
C TRP A 73 14.28 14.02 3.77
N SER A 74 13.76 14.84 4.70
CA SER A 74 14.59 15.72 5.54
C SER A 74 15.51 14.98 6.52
N PHE A 75 15.28 13.68 6.75
CA PHE A 75 16.17 12.84 7.58
C PHE A 75 17.43 12.38 6.85
N MET A 76 17.48 12.51 5.52
CA MET A 76 18.68 12.16 4.78
C MET A 76 19.83 13.12 5.12
N PRO A 77 21.06 12.63 5.29
CA PRO A 77 22.21 13.47 5.58
C PRO A 77 22.36 14.57 4.52
N LYS A 78 22.63 15.80 4.98
CA LYS A 78 22.91 16.93 4.05
C LYS A 78 24.33 16.84 3.49
N GLU A 79 25.26 16.42 4.33
CA GLU A 79 26.65 16.22 3.97
C GLU A 79 26.82 14.88 3.27
N LYS A 80 27.43 14.94 2.08
CA LYS A 80 27.61 13.77 1.22
C LYS A 80 28.94 13.07 1.53
N THR A 81 29.03 12.48 2.72
CA THR A 81 30.21 11.70 3.15
C THR A 81 30.23 10.28 2.56
N LYS A 82 29.06 9.80 2.11
CA LYS A 82 28.85 8.51 1.47
C LYS A 82 27.87 8.66 0.31
N PRO A 83 27.85 7.73 -0.66
CA PRO A 83 26.77 7.65 -1.63
C PRO A 83 25.41 7.51 -0.92
N HIS A 84 24.39 8.23 -1.38
CA HIS A 84 23.02 8.06 -0.89
C HIS A 84 22.24 7.19 -1.85
N TYR A 85 21.31 6.40 -1.32
CA TYR A 85 20.45 5.53 -2.10
C TYR A 85 18.97 5.88 -1.94
N LEU A 86 18.23 5.68 -3.04
CA LEU A 86 16.77 5.65 -3.04
C LEU A 86 16.34 4.20 -3.30
N CYS A 87 15.38 3.70 -2.54
CA CYS A 87 14.67 2.48 -2.87
C CYS A 87 13.20 2.80 -3.14
N VAL A 88 12.73 2.40 -4.31
CA VAL A 88 11.31 2.47 -4.66
C VAL A 88 10.68 1.12 -4.32
N ASN A 89 9.75 1.15 -3.38
CA ASN A 89 8.97 -0.01 -3.00
C ASN A 89 7.82 -0.23 -3.99
N ALA A 90 8.06 -1.12 -4.96
CA ALA A 90 7.09 -1.64 -5.90
C ALA A 90 6.72 -3.11 -5.61
N ASP A 91 6.91 -3.55 -4.35
CA ASP A 91 6.45 -4.84 -3.85
C ASP A 91 5.00 -4.72 -3.34
N GLU A 92 4.08 -4.67 -4.28
CA GLU A 92 2.64 -4.62 -4.01
C GLU A 92 2.11 -6.02 -3.71
N SER A 93 2.27 -6.47 -2.47
CA SER A 93 1.91 -7.84 -2.05
C SER A 93 0.78 -7.92 -1.02
N GLU A 94 0.29 -6.78 -0.53
CA GLU A 94 -0.85 -6.76 0.40
C GLU A 94 -2.15 -7.19 -0.30
N PRO A 95 -2.90 -8.18 0.25
CA PRO A 95 -4.18 -8.57 -0.29
C PRO A 95 -5.15 -7.39 -0.40
N GLY A 96 -5.83 -7.32 -1.55
CA GLY A 96 -6.75 -6.22 -1.89
C GLY A 96 -6.09 -5.04 -2.59
N THR A 97 -4.76 -4.99 -2.68
CA THR A 97 -4.03 -3.85 -3.26
C THR A 97 -3.45 -4.20 -4.63
N PHE A 98 -3.78 -3.39 -5.64
CA PHE A 98 -3.39 -3.59 -7.04
C PHE A 98 -3.33 -2.26 -7.84
N LYS A 99 -2.94 -1.17 -7.17
CA LYS A 99 -2.84 0.20 -7.68
C LYS A 99 -1.48 0.50 -8.32
N ASP A 100 -0.39 0.04 -7.71
CA ASP A 100 0.99 0.33 -8.12
C ASP A 100 1.32 -0.47 -9.38
N ARG A 101 0.77 -1.69 -9.49
CA ARG A 101 0.74 -2.47 -10.72
C ARG A 101 0.32 -1.64 -11.92
N GLU A 102 -0.75 -0.85 -11.78
CA GLU A 102 -1.33 -0.13 -12.91
C GLU A 102 -0.50 1.09 -13.30
N ILE A 103 0.12 1.77 -12.34
CA ILE A 103 1.13 2.81 -12.61
C ILE A 103 2.27 2.21 -13.46
N MET A 104 2.86 1.10 -13.03
CA MET A 104 3.96 0.47 -13.76
C MET A 104 3.55 -0.02 -15.15
N ARG A 105 2.30 -0.47 -15.32
CA ARG A 105 1.79 -0.96 -16.61
C ARG A 105 1.46 0.15 -17.60
N TRP A 106 0.90 1.27 -17.13
CA TRP A 106 0.33 2.28 -18.03
C TRP A 106 1.14 3.56 -18.11
N THR A 107 1.75 3.99 -17.00
CA THR A 107 2.53 5.23 -16.94
C THR A 107 3.90 5.00 -16.28
N PRO A 108 4.70 4.03 -16.77
CA PRO A 108 6.03 3.74 -16.20
C PRO A 108 6.95 4.97 -16.17
N HIS A 109 6.84 5.86 -17.16
CA HIS A 109 7.62 7.10 -17.19
C HIS A 109 7.23 8.10 -16.08
N ALA A 110 5.98 8.08 -15.59
CA ALA A 110 5.58 8.88 -14.43
C ALA A 110 6.30 8.42 -13.15
N LEU A 111 6.43 7.10 -12.97
CA LEU A 111 7.21 6.52 -11.88
C LEU A 111 8.69 6.90 -12.01
N LEU A 112 9.27 6.76 -13.19
CA LEU A 112 10.67 7.11 -13.43
C LEU A 112 10.95 8.60 -13.20
N GLU A 113 10.04 9.48 -13.61
CA GLU A 113 10.13 10.92 -13.38
C GLU A 113 10.10 11.26 -11.88
N GLY A 114 9.09 10.77 -11.16
CA GLY A 114 8.99 10.97 -9.71
C GLY A 114 10.18 10.38 -8.94
N THR A 115 10.69 9.24 -9.41
CA THR A 115 11.89 8.59 -8.86
C THR A 115 13.13 9.47 -9.03
N ALA A 116 13.35 10.01 -10.23
CA ALA A 116 14.50 10.88 -10.50
C ALA A 116 14.43 12.21 -9.71
N ILE A 117 13.23 12.79 -9.55
CA ILE A 117 13.02 13.98 -8.73
C ILE A 117 13.35 13.69 -7.26
N ALA A 118 12.84 12.59 -6.71
CA ALA A 118 13.12 12.20 -5.34
C ALA A 118 14.62 11.91 -5.13
N ALA A 119 15.26 11.22 -6.07
CA ALA A 119 16.69 10.95 -6.04
C ALA A 119 17.51 12.25 -6.02
N HIS A 120 17.16 13.24 -6.86
CA HIS A 120 17.78 14.56 -6.83
C HIS A 120 17.59 15.26 -5.48
N ALA A 121 16.36 15.30 -4.97
CA ALA A 121 16.02 15.95 -3.71
C ALA A 121 16.83 15.41 -2.52
N ILE A 122 17.03 14.08 -2.45
CA ILE A 122 17.82 13.45 -1.38
C ILE A 122 19.29 13.22 -1.75
N ARG A 123 19.73 13.71 -2.90
CA ARG A 123 21.09 13.58 -3.44
C ARG A 123 21.53 12.11 -3.63
N ALA A 124 20.59 11.23 -3.96
CA ALA A 124 20.85 9.83 -4.25
C ALA A 124 21.61 9.63 -5.56
N GLU A 125 22.66 8.83 -5.52
CA GLU A 125 23.46 8.46 -6.69
C GLU A 125 22.94 7.18 -7.36
N VAL A 126 22.41 6.27 -6.53
CA VAL A 126 21.90 4.98 -6.96
C VAL A 126 20.47 4.82 -6.47
N THR A 127 19.62 4.36 -7.37
CA THR A 127 18.23 4.04 -7.07
C THR A 127 17.95 2.58 -7.42
N TYR A 128 17.30 1.87 -6.51
CA TYR A 128 16.75 0.54 -6.75
C TYR A 128 15.23 0.64 -6.82
N ILE A 129 14.63 0.12 -7.89
CA ILE A 129 13.18 -0.10 -7.96
C ILE A 129 12.94 -1.59 -7.71
N TYR A 130 12.47 -1.92 -6.50
CA TYR A 130 12.23 -3.29 -6.08
C TYR A 130 10.81 -3.71 -6.46
N VAL A 131 10.70 -4.53 -7.51
CA VAL A 131 9.43 -4.99 -8.09
C VAL A 131 9.17 -6.43 -7.64
N ARG A 132 7.96 -6.74 -7.19
CA ARG A 132 7.62 -8.10 -6.76
C ARG A 132 7.83 -9.15 -7.87
N GLY A 133 8.15 -10.37 -7.46
CA GLY A 133 8.53 -11.46 -8.37
C GLY A 133 7.45 -11.85 -9.39
N GLU A 134 6.18 -11.69 -9.02
CA GLU A 134 5.02 -12.08 -9.85
C GLU A 134 4.73 -11.07 -10.97
N PHE A 135 5.22 -9.83 -10.88
CA PHE A 135 4.92 -8.76 -11.84
C PHE A 135 5.79 -8.86 -13.10
N THR A 136 5.61 -9.94 -13.86
CA THR A 136 6.36 -10.17 -15.11
C THR A 136 6.02 -9.14 -16.20
N GLU A 137 4.73 -8.88 -16.47
CA GLU A 137 4.31 -7.88 -17.46
C GLU A 137 4.69 -6.44 -17.03
N PRO A 138 4.36 -5.96 -15.82
CA PRO A 138 4.78 -4.62 -15.37
C PRO A 138 6.30 -4.41 -15.41
N LEU A 139 7.09 -5.43 -15.01
CA LEU A 139 8.55 -5.34 -15.06
C LEU A 139 9.07 -5.17 -16.48
N ALA A 140 8.59 -5.98 -17.44
CA ALA A 140 9.01 -5.87 -18.84
C ALA A 140 8.67 -4.50 -19.45
N ILE A 141 7.52 -3.92 -19.08
CA ILE A 141 7.12 -2.57 -19.50
C ILE A 141 8.06 -1.53 -18.88
N LEU A 142 8.37 -1.66 -17.60
CA LEU A 142 9.24 -0.73 -16.89
C LEU A 142 10.70 -0.80 -17.37
N GLU A 143 11.21 -2.00 -17.68
CA GLU A 143 12.53 -2.23 -18.30
C GLU A 143 12.66 -1.47 -19.62
N LYS A 144 11.65 -1.60 -20.48
CA LYS A 144 11.59 -0.87 -21.75
C LYS A 144 11.56 0.65 -21.54
N ALA A 145 10.69 1.14 -20.66
CA ALA A 145 10.57 2.56 -20.36
C ALA A 145 11.88 3.15 -19.79
N LEU A 146 12.55 2.40 -18.90
CA LEU A 146 13.85 2.78 -18.35
C LEU A 146 14.90 2.87 -19.46
N ALA A 147 14.99 1.86 -20.33
CA ALA A 147 15.93 1.86 -21.45
C ALA A 147 15.69 3.03 -22.42
N GLU A 148 14.42 3.33 -22.75
CA GLU A 148 14.07 4.48 -23.60
C GLU A 148 14.47 5.81 -22.97
N ALA A 149 14.16 6.03 -21.69
CA ALA A 149 14.49 7.26 -20.98
C ALA A 149 16.01 7.42 -20.77
N SER A 150 16.73 6.33 -20.48
CA SER A 150 18.19 6.31 -20.39
C SER A 150 18.85 6.65 -21.72
N THR A 151 18.36 6.07 -22.84
CA THR A 151 18.87 6.38 -24.19
C THR A 151 18.66 7.85 -24.56
N ALA A 152 17.56 8.44 -24.11
CA ALA A 152 17.27 9.86 -24.29
C ALA A 152 18.02 10.79 -23.32
N GLY A 153 18.87 10.25 -22.43
CA GLY A 153 19.68 11.05 -21.51
C GLY A 153 18.89 11.69 -20.36
N VAL A 154 17.67 11.23 -20.07
CA VAL A 154 16.76 11.83 -19.07
C VAL A 154 17.38 11.91 -17.67
N PHE A 155 18.14 10.89 -17.28
CA PHE A 155 18.63 10.73 -15.91
C PHE A 155 20.03 11.31 -15.68
N GLY A 156 20.71 11.80 -16.72
CA GLY A 156 22.11 12.24 -16.64
C GLY A 156 23.00 11.16 -16.01
N ASN A 157 23.58 11.46 -14.85
CA ASN A 157 24.48 10.56 -14.11
C ASN A 157 23.78 9.64 -13.09
N MET A 158 22.46 9.78 -12.89
CA MET A 158 21.74 8.95 -11.92
C MET A 158 21.70 7.49 -12.38
N LYS A 159 22.01 6.56 -11.47
CA LYS A 159 21.97 5.12 -11.75
C LYS A 159 20.65 4.56 -11.21
N ILE A 160 19.81 4.03 -12.09
CA ILE A 160 18.55 3.39 -11.72
C ILE A 160 18.64 1.91 -12.09
N TYR A 161 18.43 1.03 -11.10
CA TYR A 161 18.43 -0.41 -11.27
C TYR A 161 17.04 -0.96 -10.95
N LEU A 162 16.52 -1.79 -11.86
CA LEU A 162 15.33 -2.60 -11.57
C LEU A 162 15.78 -3.87 -10.87
N HIS A 163 15.18 -4.16 -9.72
CA HIS A 163 15.46 -5.36 -8.93
C HIS A 163 14.18 -6.18 -8.81
N ARG A 164 14.19 -7.39 -9.37
CA ARG A 164 13.06 -8.31 -9.30
C ARG A 164 13.15 -9.13 -8.00
N GLY A 165 12.11 -9.07 -7.17
CA GLY A 165 11.94 -9.93 -6.00
C GLY A 165 11.52 -11.36 -6.38
N ALA A 166 11.15 -12.15 -5.37
CA ALA A 166 10.85 -13.58 -5.54
C ALA A 166 9.57 -14.06 -4.84
N GLY A 167 8.60 -13.16 -4.66
CA GLY A 167 7.27 -13.52 -4.14
C GLY A 167 7.22 -13.72 -2.63
N ALA A 168 7.48 -12.66 -1.87
CA ALA A 168 7.38 -12.68 -0.41
C ALA A 168 6.85 -11.33 0.09
N TYR A 169 5.66 -11.30 0.68
CA TYR A 169 5.01 -10.08 1.19
C TYR A 169 5.88 -9.33 2.19
N ILE A 170 6.63 -10.06 3.02
CA ILE A 170 7.53 -9.43 4.00
C ILE A 170 8.61 -8.55 3.35
N CYS A 171 9.01 -8.83 2.11
CA CYS A 171 9.97 -7.98 1.38
C CYS A 171 9.42 -6.61 1.02
N GLY A 172 8.12 -6.38 1.15
CA GLY A 172 7.49 -5.05 1.04
C GLY A 172 7.70 -4.19 2.29
N GLU A 173 8.11 -4.78 3.42
CA GLU A 173 8.54 -4.02 4.59
C GLU A 173 9.88 -3.32 4.29
N GLU A 174 9.99 -2.04 4.68
CA GLU A 174 11.06 -1.18 4.19
C GLU A 174 12.47 -1.67 4.53
N THR A 175 12.67 -2.35 5.66
CA THR A 175 13.97 -2.87 6.09
C THR A 175 14.25 -4.29 5.62
N ALA A 176 13.21 -5.13 5.49
CA ALA A 176 13.30 -6.43 4.83
C ALA A 176 13.68 -6.27 3.36
N MET A 177 13.10 -5.29 2.67
CA MET A 177 13.46 -4.91 1.30
C MET A 177 14.96 -4.67 1.16
N MET A 178 15.56 -3.93 2.10
CA MET A 178 17.00 -3.65 2.06
C MET A 178 17.81 -4.93 2.13
N ASN A 179 17.46 -5.86 3.04
CA ASN A 179 18.14 -7.15 3.11
C ASN A 179 17.94 -7.98 1.84
N SER A 180 16.74 -7.97 1.25
CA SER A 180 16.49 -8.66 -0.01
C SER A 180 17.33 -8.09 -1.16
N ILE A 181 17.46 -6.76 -1.28
CA ILE A 181 18.30 -6.10 -2.29
C ILE A 181 19.77 -6.50 -2.11
N GLU A 182 20.23 -6.64 -0.87
CA GLU A 182 21.60 -7.06 -0.53
C GLU A 182 21.88 -8.55 -0.77
N GLY A 183 20.91 -9.32 -1.29
CA GLY A 183 21.05 -10.77 -1.49
C GLY A 183 20.94 -11.58 -0.20
N LYS A 184 20.47 -10.99 0.90
CA LYS A 184 20.17 -11.67 2.15
C LYS A 184 18.70 -12.13 2.15
N ARG A 185 18.35 -12.97 3.13
CA ARG A 185 16.93 -13.27 3.42
C ARG A 185 16.19 -11.97 3.75
N GLY A 186 14.94 -11.85 3.28
CA GLY A 186 14.04 -10.71 3.53
C GLY A 186 13.55 -10.58 4.98
N ASN A 187 14.43 -10.78 5.95
CA ASN A 187 14.14 -10.57 7.36
C ASN A 187 14.27 -9.07 7.66
N PRO A 188 13.30 -8.43 8.33
CA PRO A 188 13.41 -7.04 8.77
C PRO A 188 14.64 -6.77 9.64
N ARG A 189 15.09 -5.52 9.65
CA ARG A 189 16.15 -5.03 10.55
C ARG A 189 15.53 -4.37 11.76
N ILE A 190 16.15 -4.57 12.93
CA ILE A 190 15.81 -3.85 14.14
C ILE A 190 16.19 -2.37 13.96
N LYS A 191 15.29 -1.47 14.36
CA LYS A 191 15.52 -0.02 14.41
C LYS A 191 15.75 0.37 15.88
N PRO A 192 16.74 1.23 16.22
CA PRO A 192 17.82 1.79 15.38
C PRO A 192 18.94 0.79 15.00
N PRO A 193 19.78 1.09 13.98
CA PRO A 193 19.82 2.33 13.19
C PRO A 193 18.71 2.43 12.13
N PHE A 194 18.23 3.65 11.87
CA PHE A 194 17.24 3.92 10.83
C PHE A 194 17.86 3.91 9.42
N PRO A 195 17.09 3.60 8.36
CA PRO A 195 17.60 3.53 6.99
C PRO A 195 18.30 4.80 6.50
N ALA A 196 17.82 5.98 6.92
CA ALA A 196 18.43 7.26 6.55
C ALA A 196 19.87 7.41 7.08
N ALA A 197 20.23 6.73 8.17
CA ALA A 197 21.59 6.69 8.70
C ALA A 197 22.39 5.51 8.15
N ALA A 198 21.78 4.31 8.11
CA ALA A 198 22.43 3.09 7.62
C ALA A 198 21.40 2.14 7.00
N GLY A 199 21.25 2.23 5.68
CA GLY A 199 20.31 1.44 4.89
C GLY A 199 20.99 0.39 4.02
N VAL A 200 20.67 0.38 2.73
CA VAL A 200 21.17 -0.58 1.74
C VAL A 200 22.70 -0.44 1.61
N PHE A 201 23.42 -1.55 1.75
CA PHE A 201 24.88 -1.65 1.83
C PHE A 201 25.50 -0.74 2.90
N GLY A 202 24.75 -0.43 3.97
CA GLY A 202 25.17 0.50 5.03
C GLY A 202 25.21 1.97 4.61
N MET A 203 24.65 2.31 3.45
CA MET A 203 24.58 3.67 2.93
C MET A 203 23.28 4.37 3.36
N PRO A 204 23.28 5.70 3.57
CA PRO A 204 22.06 6.47 3.79
C PRO A 204 21.01 6.15 2.73
N THR A 205 19.85 5.64 3.14
CA THR A 205 18.81 5.17 2.23
C THR A 205 17.44 5.68 2.64
N THR A 206 16.67 6.19 1.67
CA THR A 206 15.24 6.42 1.82
C THR A 206 14.45 5.43 0.99
N ILE A 207 13.34 4.94 1.54
CA ILE A 207 12.41 4.04 0.85
C ILE A 207 11.05 4.74 0.65
N ASN A 208 10.52 4.76 -0.58
CA ASN A 208 9.20 5.33 -0.90
C ASN A 208 8.38 4.38 -1.77
N ASN A 209 7.05 4.37 -1.56
CA ASN A 209 6.13 3.61 -2.41
C ASN A 209 5.94 4.29 -3.78
N VAL A 210 5.64 3.48 -4.80
CA VAL A 210 5.38 3.90 -6.20
C VAL A 210 4.41 5.09 -6.28
N GLU A 211 3.19 4.96 -5.75
CA GLU A 211 2.17 6.02 -5.81
C GLU A 211 2.62 7.32 -5.13
N THR A 212 3.44 7.22 -4.07
CA THR A 212 3.98 8.41 -3.39
C THR A 212 4.90 9.19 -4.31
N LEU A 213 5.78 8.51 -5.05
CA LEU A 213 6.72 9.16 -5.96
C LEU A 213 6.02 9.75 -7.18
N VAL A 214 4.99 9.09 -7.70
CA VAL A 214 4.21 9.55 -8.86
C VAL A 214 3.41 10.83 -8.55
N ALA A 215 3.05 11.07 -7.29
CA ALA A 215 2.42 12.32 -6.89
C ALA A 215 3.38 13.53 -6.95
N VAL A 216 4.69 13.31 -6.81
CA VAL A 216 5.69 14.40 -6.67
C VAL A 216 5.79 15.31 -7.90
N PRO A 217 5.88 14.79 -9.16
CA PRO A 217 5.87 15.64 -10.34
C PRO A 217 4.67 16.60 -10.39
N HIS A 218 3.48 16.12 -10.00
CA HIS A 218 2.26 16.94 -9.97
C HIS A 218 2.31 18.01 -8.89
N ILE A 219 2.85 17.70 -7.71
CA ILE A 219 3.07 18.67 -6.63
C ILE A 219 4.00 19.78 -7.12
N LEU A 220 5.12 19.45 -7.75
CA LEU A 220 6.07 20.47 -8.22
C LEU A 220 5.52 21.30 -9.38
N LYS A 221 4.70 20.70 -10.27
CA LYS A 221 4.12 21.41 -11.41
C LYS A 221 3.00 22.37 -11.00
N ASN A 222 2.17 21.98 -10.05
CA ASN A 222 0.96 22.73 -9.70
C ASN A 222 1.07 23.49 -8.35
N GLY A 223 2.10 23.20 -7.57
CA GLY A 223 2.35 23.77 -6.25
C GLY A 223 1.72 22.98 -5.10
N ALA A 224 2.32 23.11 -3.92
CA ALA A 224 1.90 22.49 -2.67
C ALA A 224 0.50 22.92 -2.23
N ALA A 225 0.13 24.19 -2.49
CA ALA A 225 -1.20 24.72 -2.19
C ALA A 225 -2.29 23.99 -2.99
N TRP A 226 -2.04 23.70 -4.27
CA TRP A 226 -2.96 22.91 -5.09
C TRP A 226 -3.15 21.51 -4.51
N TYR A 227 -2.05 20.83 -4.15
CA TYR A 227 -2.14 19.48 -3.58
C TYR A 227 -2.85 19.46 -2.22
N LYS A 228 -2.63 20.48 -1.37
CA LYS A 228 -3.37 20.68 -0.11
C LYS A 228 -4.86 20.91 -0.33
N GLY A 229 -5.23 21.64 -1.39
CA GLY A 229 -6.62 21.87 -1.77
C GLY A 229 -7.37 20.59 -2.15
N LEU A 230 -6.64 19.52 -2.47
CA LEU A 230 -7.20 18.18 -2.65
C LEU A 230 -7.39 17.50 -1.28
N SER A 231 -8.35 17.98 -0.51
CA SER A 231 -8.74 17.40 0.78
C SER A 231 -10.22 17.69 1.03
N LEU A 232 -11.03 16.65 1.27
CA LEU A 232 -12.48 16.79 1.45
C LEU A 232 -12.92 16.84 2.93
N SER A 233 -12.02 16.50 3.86
CA SER A 233 -12.38 16.25 5.26
C SER A 233 -11.34 16.83 6.24
N ASN A 234 -10.12 16.28 6.23
CA ASN A 234 -9.09 16.60 7.19
C ASN A 234 -7.85 17.21 6.52
N PRO A 235 -7.39 18.41 6.93
CA PRO A 235 -6.25 19.09 6.30
C PRO A 235 -4.91 18.35 6.48
N LYS A 236 -4.83 17.34 7.35
CA LYS A 236 -3.65 16.47 7.49
C LYS A 236 -3.60 15.35 6.43
N SER A 237 -4.68 15.16 5.70
CA SER A 237 -4.84 14.17 4.64
C SER A 237 -5.06 14.86 3.30
N THR A 238 -3.99 15.06 2.55
CA THR A 238 -4.00 15.82 1.30
C THR A 238 -3.74 14.96 0.07
N GLY A 239 -4.14 15.47 -1.09
CA GLY A 239 -3.94 14.85 -2.39
C GLY A 239 -5.04 13.88 -2.81
N THR A 240 -4.81 13.24 -3.94
CA THR A 240 -5.58 12.07 -4.36
C THR A 240 -4.96 10.78 -3.83
N LYS A 241 -5.74 9.71 -3.89
CA LYS A 241 -5.34 8.35 -3.56
C LYS A 241 -5.98 7.39 -4.56
N LEU A 242 -5.19 6.43 -5.05
CA LEU A 242 -5.70 5.28 -5.80
C LEU A 242 -6.20 4.22 -4.82
N PHE A 243 -7.50 3.94 -4.86
CA PHE A 243 -8.14 2.88 -4.09
C PHE A 243 -8.34 1.64 -4.95
N SER A 244 -7.79 0.51 -4.52
CA SER A 244 -7.99 -0.80 -5.14
C SER A 244 -9.21 -1.44 -4.51
N VAL A 245 -10.32 -1.53 -5.25
CA VAL A 245 -11.60 -1.98 -4.73
C VAL A 245 -11.94 -3.37 -5.28
N CYS A 246 -12.08 -4.36 -4.40
CA CYS A 246 -12.37 -5.74 -4.77
C CYS A 246 -13.40 -6.42 -3.84
N GLY A 247 -13.75 -7.68 -4.17
CA GLY A 247 -14.69 -8.48 -3.38
C GLY A 247 -16.10 -8.53 -3.97
N HIS A 248 -17.11 -8.34 -3.13
CA HIS A 248 -18.53 -8.56 -3.45
C HIS A 248 -19.24 -7.34 -4.06
N LEU A 249 -18.61 -6.68 -5.03
CA LEU A 249 -19.17 -5.52 -5.75
C LEU A 249 -19.52 -5.83 -7.19
N ALA A 250 -20.39 -5.00 -7.77
CA ALA A 250 -20.73 -5.05 -9.19
C ALA A 250 -19.56 -4.58 -10.09
N LYS A 251 -18.79 -3.59 -9.65
CA LYS A 251 -17.69 -2.98 -10.42
C LYS A 251 -16.40 -2.85 -9.58
N PRO A 252 -15.71 -3.95 -9.24
CA PRO A 252 -14.35 -3.87 -8.69
C PRO A 252 -13.35 -3.27 -9.71
N GLY A 253 -12.31 -2.62 -9.21
CA GLY A 253 -11.30 -1.90 -10.00
C GLY A 253 -10.49 -0.92 -9.15
N ASN A 254 -9.58 -0.17 -9.78
CA ASN A 254 -8.92 0.94 -9.11
C ASN A 254 -9.67 2.25 -9.39
N TYR A 255 -9.92 3.05 -8.37
CA TYR A 255 -10.57 4.35 -8.48
C TYR A 255 -9.67 5.43 -7.89
N GLU A 256 -9.54 6.56 -8.56
CA GLU A 256 -8.78 7.70 -8.04
C GLU A 256 -9.71 8.77 -7.49
N VAL A 257 -9.64 9.01 -6.18
CA VAL A 257 -10.47 10.03 -5.52
C VAL A 257 -9.62 10.89 -4.60
N THR A 258 -10.12 12.09 -4.32
CA THR A 258 -9.53 12.99 -3.33
C THR A 258 -9.61 12.36 -1.94
N MET A 259 -8.56 12.55 -1.12
CA MET A 259 -8.57 12.12 0.28
C MET A 259 -9.78 12.71 1.03
N GLY A 260 -10.45 11.86 1.82
CA GLY A 260 -11.67 12.22 2.55
C GLY A 260 -12.97 11.85 1.83
N PHE A 261 -12.88 11.23 0.66
CA PHE A 261 -14.05 10.75 -0.07
C PHE A 261 -14.86 9.74 0.79
N PRO A 262 -16.19 9.83 0.85
CA PRO A 262 -16.99 8.88 1.63
C PRO A 262 -16.83 7.46 1.12
N LEU A 263 -16.52 6.50 2.00
CA LEU A 263 -16.43 5.08 1.63
C LEU A 263 -17.75 4.58 1.05
N LYS A 264 -18.89 5.00 1.63
CA LYS A 264 -20.22 4.71 1.11
C LYS A 264 -20.34 5.01 -0.39
N ASP A 265 -19.93 6.21 -0.81
CA ASP A 265 -20.05 6.65 -2.19
C ASP A 265 -19.10 5.86 -3.11
N LEU A 266 -17.91 5.50 -2.59
CA LEU A 266 -16.98 4.62 -3.33
C LEU A 266 -17.62 3.25 -3.59
N LEU A 267 -18.31 2.69 -2.60
CA LEU A 267 -18.92 1.35 -2.72
C LEU A 267 -20.16 1.36 -3.62
N TYR A 268 -21.07 2.31 -3.41
CA TYR A 268 -22.38 2.29 -4.05
C TYR A 268 -22.40 3.00 -5.40
N GLU A 269 -21.73 4.15 -5.54
CA GLU A 269 -21.77 4.93 -6.78
C GLU A 269 -20.68 4.47 -7.75
N LEU A 270 -19.42 4.48 -7.32
CA LEU A 270 -18.28 4.10 -8.17
C LEU A 270 -18.24 2.59 -8.37
N GLY A 271 -18.28 1.83 -7.26
CA GLY A 271 -18.28 0.37 -7.24
C GLY A 271 -19.58 -0.28 -7.72
N GLY A 272 -20.62 0.50 -8.00
CA GLY A 272 -21.91 0.03 -8.52
C GLY A 272 -22.75 -0.77 -7.51
N GLY A 273 -22.43 -0.69 -6.21
CA GLY A 273 -23.10 -1.45 -5.17
C GLY A 273 -22.66 -2.91 -5.08
N MET A 274 -23.33 -3.65 -4.19
CA MET A 274 -23.08 -5.07 -4.02
C MET A 274 -23.58 -5.88 -5.23
N ARG A 275 -23.28 -7.18 -5.25
CA ARG A 275 -23.83 -8.10 -6.25
C ARG A 275 -25.38 -8.07 -6.22
N PRO A 276 -26.06 -8.37 -7.35
CA PRO A 276 -27.52 -8.31 -7.42
C PRO A 276 -28.22 -9.08 -6.28
N GLY A 277 -29.15 -8.40 -5.59
CA GLY A 277 -29.92 -8.97 -4.48
C GLY A 277 -29.18 -9.10 -3.15
N ARG A 278 -27.97 -8.51 -3.04
CA ARG A 278 -27.13 -8.58 -1.83
C ARG A 278 -27.00 -7.24 -1.15
N THR A 279 -26.73 -7.27 0.15
CA THR A 279 -26.48 -6.09 0.99
C THR A 279 -25.07 -6.10 1.57
N LEU A 280 -24.53 -4.92 1.89
CA LEU A 280 -23.21 -4.78 2.49
C LEU A 280 -23.22 -5.41 3.90
N LYS A 281 -22.24 -6.27 4.17
CA LYS A 281 -22.02 -6.87 5.50
C LYS A 281 -20.83 -6.24 6.21
N ALA A 282 -19.71 -6.13 5.50
CA ALA A 282 -18.45 -5.67 6.07
C ALA A 282 -17.52 -5.11 4.98
N CYS A 283 -16.55 -4.31 5.40
CA CYS A 283 -15.51 -3.77 4.53
C CYS A 283 -14.17 -3.69 5.26
N ILE A 284 -13.08 -3.93 4.57
CA ILE A 284 -11.72 -3.59 5.02
C ILE A 284 -11.25 -2.42 4.15
N PRO A 285 -11.13 -1.18 4.65
CA PRO A 285 -10.93 0.00 3.80
C PRO A 285 -9.47 0.29 3.43
N GLY A 286 -8.50 -0.24 4.18
CA GLY A 286 -7.09 0.10 4.02
C GLY A 286 -6.26 -0.91 3.23
N GLY A 287 -6.59 -2.19 3.33
CA GLY A 287 -5.76 -3.33 2.95
C GLY A 287 -5.92 -4.42 4.01
N SER A 288 -5.50 -5.66 3.77
CA SER A 288 -5.73 -6.75 4.72
C SER A 288 -5.15 -6.53 6.13
N SER A 289 -4.26 -5.55 6.30
CA SER A 289 -3.58 -5.26 7.57
C SER A 289 -4.41 -4.46 8.57
N VAL A 290 -5.59 -3.97 8.17
CA VAL A 290 -6.39 -3.05 9.01
C VAL A 290 -7.63 -3.73 9.60
N PRO A 291 -8.16 -3.21 10.73
CA PRO A 291 -9.42 -3.69 11.31
C PRO A 291 -10.59 -3.70 10.32
N ILE A 292 -11.43 -4.73 10.41
CA ILE A 292 -12.65 -4.87 9.61
C ILE A 292 -13.69 -3.88 10.12
N LEU A 293 -14.39 -3.18 9.23
CA LEU A 293 -15.58 -2.39 9.53
C LEU A 293 -16.86 -3.20 9.29
N ASN A 294 -17.84 -3.07 10.18
CA ASN A 294 -19.20 -3.53 9.92
C ASN A 294 -19.90 -2.58 8.93
N ARG A 295 -21.14 -2.90 8.53
CA ARG A 295 -21.91 -2.08 7.59
C ARG A 295 -22.03 -0.60 8.00
N GLU A 296 -22.47 -0.32 9.22
CA GLU A 296 -22.73 1.04 9.70
C GLU A 296 -21.44 1.87 9.76
N GLU A 297 -20.36 1.28 10.27
CA GLU A 297 -19.04 1.92 10.30
C GLU A 297 -18.54 2.19 8.88
N SER A 298 -18.72 1.25 7.96
CA SER A 298 -18.32 1.39 6.55
C SER A 298 -19.08 2.53 5.87
N GLU A 299 -20.40 2.60 6.07
CA GLU A 299 -21.27 3.61 5.47
C GLU A 299 -21.04 5.02 6.05
N SER A 300 -20.41 5.13 7.22
CA SER A 300 -20.09 6.41 7.86
C SER A 300 -18.60 6.79 7.82
N CYS A 301 -17.76 5.96 7.19
CA CYS A 301 -16.31 6.17 7.13
C CYS A 301 -15.91 7.14 6.00
N LEU A 302 -14.99 8.06 6.31
CA LEU A 302 -14.31 8.90 5.33
C LEU A 302 -12.94 8.31 4.99
N LEU A 303 -12.61 8.25 3.70
CA LEU A 303 -11.39 7.64 3.19
C LEU A 303 -10.21 8.62 3.25
N ASP A 304 -9.85 8.95 4.48
CA ASP A 304 -8.62 9.64 4.83
C ASP A 304 -7.99 9.01 6.08
N TYR A 305 -6.77 9.43 6.44
CA TYR A 305 -6.04 8.79 7.53
C TYR A 305 -6.70 9.01 8.89
N GLU A 306 -7.40 10.13 9.07
CA GLU A 306 -8.05 10.49 10.34
C GLU A 306 -9.45 9.86 10.44
N GLY A 307 -10.27 9.99 9.40
CA GLY A 307 -11.62 9.43 9.33
C GLY A 307 -11.66 7.90 9.43
N CYS A 308 -10.64 7.21 8.92
CA CYS A 308 -10.51 5.76 9.15
C CYS A 308 -10.18 5.43 10.61
N VAL A 309 -9.30 6.21 11.25
CA VAL A 309 -8.95 6.04 12.68
C VAL A 309 -10.15 6.30 13.59
N GLU A 310 -10.96 7.30 13.28
CA GLU A 310 -12.22 7.60 14.00
C GLU A 310 -13.22 6.45 13.99
N LYS A 311 -13.16 5.58 12.96
CA LYS A 311 -13.99 4.36 12.87
C LYS A 311 -13.31 3.11 13.44
N GLY A 312 -12.19 3.27 14.15
CA GLY A 312 -11.46 2.16 14.76
C GLY A 312 -10.75 1.26 13.74
N THR A 313 -10.43 1.79 12.56
CA THR A 313 -9.60 1.13 11.54
C THR A 313 -8.46 2.06 11.11
N MET A 314 -7.82 1.79 9.98
CA MET A 314 -6.75 2.63 9.43
C MET A 314 -6.84 2.68 7.92
N LEU A 315 -6.33 3.76 7.33
CA LEU A 315 -6.12 3.83 5.89
C LEU A 315 -4.70 3.38 5.56
N GLY A 316 -4.58 2.12 5.17
CA GLY A 316 -3.34 1.48 4.74
C GLY A 316 -2.95 1.83 3.29
N SER A 317 -2.75 0.82 2.46
CA SER A 317 -2.40 0.97 1.05
C SER A 317 -3.58 1.40 0.15
N GLY A 318 -4.81 1.44 0.68
CA GLY A 318 -6.05 1.72 -0.05
C GLY A 318 -6.67 0.50 -0.72
N GLY A 319 -6.32 -0.71 -0.26
CA GLY A 319 -6.93 -1.97 -0.70
C GLY A 319 -8.28 -2.20 -0.02
N VAL A 320 -9.36 -1.77 -0.66
CA VAL A 320 -10.74 -1.90 -0.17
C VAL A 320 -11.28 -3.30 -0.50
N ILE A 321 -11.48 -4.14 0.51
CA ILE A 321 -12.03 -5.50 0.36
C ILE A 321 -13.47 -5.51 0.89
N VAL A 322 -14.43 -5.86 0.03
CA VAL A 322 -15.86 -5.76 0.34
C VAL A 322 -16.51 -7.14 0.49
N PHE A 323 -17.33 -7.26 1.52
CA PHE A 323 -18.07 -8.47 1.87
C PHE A 323 -19.57 -8.18 1.91
N ASP A 324 -20.34 -8.97 1.15
CA ASP A 324 -21.80 -8.92 1.18
C ASP A 324 -22.39 -9.87 2.23
N ASP A 325 -23.72 -9.85 2.40
CA ASP A 325 -24.45 -10.68 3.36
C ASP A 325 -24.30 -12.20 3.19
N SER A 326 -23.78 -12.67 2.05
CA SER A 326 -23.51 -14.09 1.82
C SER A 326 -22.18 -14.56 2.42
N THR A 327 -21.31 -13.62 2.80
CA THR A 327 -19.95 -13.92 3.22
C THR A 327 -19.90 -14.57 4.60
N ASP A 328 -19.14 -15.65 4.73
CA ASP A 328 -18.73 -16.20 6.03
C ASP A 328 -17.54 -15.42 6.60
N MET A 329 -17.76 -14.59 7.62
CA MET A 329 -16.69 -13.74 8.16
C MET A 329 -15.61 -14.54 8.88
N VAL A 330 -15.97 -15.64 9.55
CA VAL A 330 -15.00 -16.50 10.25
C VAL A 330 -14.04 -17.12 9.25
N TYR A 331 -14.55 -17.57 8.10
CA TYR A 331 -13.73 -18.11 7.02
C TYR A 331 -12.80 -17.04 6.42
N GLN A 332 -13.30 -15.83 6.16
CA GLN A 332 -12.45 -14.75 5.62
C GLN A 332 -11.34 -14.37 6.60
N ILE A 333 -11.64 -14.27 7.90
CA ILE A 333 -10.65 -13.96 8.93
C ILE A 333 -9.58 -15.06 9.02
N MET A 334 -9.99 -16.32 8.95
CA MET A 334 -9.04 -17.44 8.88
C MET A 334 -8.13 -17.35 7.65
N ARG A 335 -8.67 -17.02 6.47
CA ARG A 335 -7.89 -16.85 5.25
C ARG A 335 -6.85 -15.74 5.38
N LEU A 336 -7.20 -14.62 6.02
CA LEU A 336 -6.26 -13.54 6.33
C LEU A 336 -5.18 -14.00 7.32
N ALA A 337 -5.55 -14.66 8.41
CA ALA A 337 -4.58 -15.20 9.37
C ALA A 337 -3.60 -16.18 8.72
N ARG A 338 -4.12 -17.08 7.86
CA ARG A 338 -3.32 -18.05 7.11
C ARG A 338 -2.37 -17.37 6.12
N PHE A 339 -2.80 -16.29 5.47
CA PHE A 339 -1.92 -15.47 4.63
C PHE A 339 -0.75 -14.92 5.45
N TYR A 340 -1.00 -14.30 6.60
CA TYR A 340 0.09 -13.78 7.44
C TYR A 340 1.00 -14.86 8.03
N ALA A 341 0.45 -16.04 8.34
CA ALA A 341 1.25 -17.19 8.76
C ALA A 341 2.16 -17.69 7.63
N HIS A 342 1.67 -17.70 6.39
CA HIS A 342 2.45 -18.07 5.20
C HIS A 342 3.56 -17.04 4.91
N GLU A 343 3.23 -15.76 5.03
CA GLU A 343 4.12 -14.65 4.65
C GLU A 343 5.02 -14.16 5.79
N SER A 344 4.98 -14.81 6.95
CA SER A 344 5.89 -14.51 8.05
C SER A 344 7.34 -14.87 7.67
N CYS A 345 8.27 -13.92 7.83
CA CYS A 345 9.71 -14.23 7.73
C CYS A 345 10.21 -15.14 8.87
N ALA A 346 9.37 -15.41 9.86
CA ALA A 346 9.65 -16.32 10.97
C ALA A 346 10.80 -15.86 11.91
N GLN A 347 11.19 -14.58 11.87
CA GLN A 347 12.27 -14.04 12.70
C GLN A 347 11.88 -13.90 14.18
N CYS A 348 10.71 -13.32 14.48
CA CYS A 348 10.21 -13.14 15.84
C CYS A 348 9.41 -14.36 16.28
N THR A 349 9.65 -14.87 17.48
CA THR A 349 8.90 -16.02 18.03
C THR A 349 7.41 -15.72 18.14
N GLN A 350 7.03 -14.54 18.63
CA GLN A 350 5.64 -14.12 18.76
C GLN A 350 4.92 -14.11 17.41
N CYS A 351 5.60 -13.67 16.34
CA CYS A 351 5.03 -13.69 14.99
C CYS A 351 4.99 -15.10 14.42
N ARG A 352 6.12 -15.82 14.42
CA ARG A 352 6.27 -17.16 13.84
C ARG A 352 5.28 -18.15 14.44
N GLU A 353 5.25 -18.22 15.77
CA GLU A 353 4.38 -19.18 16.48
C GLU A 353 2.95 -18.63 16.61
N GLY A 354 2.79 -17.34 16.89
CA GLY A 354 1.49 -16.72 17.14
C GLY A 354 0.58 -16.69 15.90
N THR A 355 1.11 -16.36 14.73
CA THR A 355 0.32 -16.38 13.47
C THR A 355 -0.10 -17.80 13.09
N ALA A 356 0.81 -18.77 13.22
CA ALA A 356 0.53 -20.18 12.98
C ALA A 356 -0.52 -20.73 13.96
N TRP A 357 -0.42 -20.39 15.25
CA TRP A 357 -1.37 -20.83 16.26
C TRP A 357 -2.75 -20.19 16.08
N THR A 358 -2.80 -18.89 15.80
CA THR A 358 -4.02 -18.16 15.44
C THR A 358 -4.74 -18.85 14.28
N THR A 359 -4.01 -19.20 13.23
CA THR A 359 -4.55 -19.92 12.06
C THR A 359 -5.16 -21.27 12.46
N ARG A 360 -4.43 -22.08 13.23
CA ARG A 360 -4.90 -23.41 13.69
C ARG A 360 -6.16 -23.33 14.55
N ILE A 361 -6.26 -22.32 15.43
CA ILE A 361 -7.45 -22.12 16.26
C ILE A 361 -8.65 -21.76 15.37
N LEU A 362 -8.47 -20.86 14.41
CA LEU A 362 -9.53 -20.46 13.48
C LEU A 362 -9.98 -21.62 12.58
N GLU A 363 -9.05 -22.41 12.06
CA GLU A 363 -9.36 -23.65 11.31
C GLU A 363 -10.16 -24.63 12.17
N ARG A 364 -9.75 -24.84 13.43
CA ARG A 364 -10.47 -25.71 14.38
C ARG A 364 -11.90 -25.22 14.66
N ILE A 365 -12.12 -23.91 14.78
CA ILE A 365 -13.45 -23.32 14.92
C ILE A 365 -14.29 -23.62 13.66
N LEU A 366 -13.75 -23.39 12.47
CA LEU A 366 -14.45 -23.64 11.19
C LEU A 366 -14.82 -25.11 10.97
N THR A 367 -14.03 -26.05 11.52
CA THR A 367 -14.34 -27.48 11.46
C THR A 367 -15.30 -27.95 12.57
N GLY A 368 -15.90 -27.04 13.33
CA GLY A 368 -16.86 -27.36 14.40
C GLY A 368 -16.22 -28.00 15.65
N GLN A 369 -14.90 -27.87 15.81
CA GLN A 369 -14.12 -28.42 16.93
C GLN A 369 -13.61 -27.32 17.88
N GLY A 370 -14.08 -26.08 17.68
CA GLY A 370 -13.77 -24.94 18.54
C GLY A 370 -14.53 -24.99 19.86
N ALA A 371 -14.04 -24.23 20.83
CA ALA A 371 -14.65 -24.01 22.14
C ALA A 371 -14.74 -22.51 22.44
N MET A 372 -15.65 -22.09 23.32
CA MET A 372 -15.82 -20.66 23.65
C MET A 372 -14.53 -19.99 24.14
N LYS A 373 -13.72 -20.71 24.93
CA LYS A 373 -12.41 -20.26 25.42
C LYS A 373 -11.40 -19.94 24.29
N ASP A 374 -11.63 -20.44 23.09
CA ASP A 374 -10.75 -20.17 21.96
C ASP A 374 -10.87 -18.71 21.49
N LEU A 375 -12.01 -18.06 21.72
CA LEU A 375 -12.17 -16.64 21.41
C LEU A 375 -11.32 -15.78 22.34
N ASP A 376 -11.33 -16.08 23.64
CA ASP A 376 -10.49 -15.37 24.61
C ASP A 376 -9.00 -15.63 24.35
N LEU A 377 -8.64 -16.87 23.99
CA LEU A 377 -7.28 -17.24 23.61
C LEU A 377 -6.81 -16.49 22.35
N LEU A 378 -7.66 -16.34 21.32
CA LEU A 378 -7.33 -15.57 20.13
C LEU A 378 -7.06 -14.09 20.46
N LEU A 379 -7.83 -13.50 21.39
CA LEU A 379 -7.63 -12.13 21.85
C LEU A 379 -6.33 -11.98 22.66
N ASP A 380 -6.04 -12.95 23.54
CA ASP A 380 -4.79 -12.99 24.31
C ASP A 380 -3.55 -13.15 23.40
N LEU A 381 -3.62 -14.03 22.40
CA LEU A 381 -2.56 -14.18 21.40
C LEU A 381 -2.34 -12.89 20.61
N ALA A 382 -3.42 -12.21 20.21
CA ALA A 382 -3.34 -10.93 19.51
C ALA A 382 -2.63 -9.85 20.35
N ASP A 383 -2.91 -9.77 21.65
CA ASP A 383 -2.21 -8.85 22.57
C ASP A 383 -0.73 -9.22 22.71
N ASN A 384 -0.40 -10.51 22.78
CA ASN A 384 0.98 -10.99 22.86
C ASN A 384 1.78 -10.85 21.55
N MET A 385 1.09 -10.60 20.43
CA MET A 385 1.69 -10.33 19.14
C MET A 385 1.90 -8.83 18.87
N THR A 386 0.93 -8.01 19.25
CA THR A 386 0.87 -6.59 18.86
C THR A 386 1.97 -5.77 19.53
N GLY A 387 2.77 -5.03 18.74
CA GLY A 387 3.82 -4.15 19.24
C GLY A 387 5.01 -4.85 19.93
N LYS A 388 5.07 -6.19 19.90
CA LYS A 388 6.08 -7.02 20.58
C LYS A 388 7.05 -7.70 19.61
N THR A 389 7.06 -7.29 18.34
CA THR A 389 7.85 -7.88 17.24
C THR A 389 8.66 -6.82 16.49
N ILE A 390 9.55 -7.26 15.60
CA ILE A 390 10.48 -6.37 14.87
C ILE A 390 9.74 -5.53 13.82
N CYS A 391 8.68 -6.09 13.21
CA CYS A 391 7.91 -5.43 12.16
C CYS A 391 6.41 -5.62 12.40
N VAL A 392 5.59 -4.80 11.74
CA VAL A 392 4.14 -4.74 11.97
C VAL A 392 3.33 -5.90 11.34
N LEU A 393 3.98 -6.95 10.82
CA LEU A 393 3.28 -8.09 10.22
C LEU A 393 2.40 -8.82 11.25
N SER A 394 2.89 -9.01 12.48
CA SER A 394 2.10 -9.63 13.55
C SER A 394 0.86 -8.82 13.89
N ASP A 395 1.00 -7.49 13.95
CA ASP A 395 -0.08 -6.54 14.23
C ASP A 395 -1.12 -6.59 13.10
N SER A 396 -0.64 -6.72 11.85
CA SER A 396 -1.48 -6.89 10.66
C SER A 396 -2.29 -8.19 10.68
N CYS A 397 -1.76 -9.25 11.30
CA CYS A 397 -2.51 -10.49 11.52
C CYS A 397 -3.53 -10.36 12.65
N ALA A 398 -3.17 -9.67 13.74
CA ALA A 398 -4.02 -9.49 14.91
C ALA A 398 -5.24 -8.61 14.61
N ALA A 399 -5.07 -7.54 13.84
CA ALA A 399 -6.11 -6.55 13.55
C ALA A 399 -7.44 -7.14 12.99
N PRO A 400 -7.45 -7.94 11.90
CA PRO A 400 -8.68 -8.54 11.38
C PRO A 400 -9.28 -9.60 12.33
N VAL A 401 -8.45 -10.30 13.12
CA VAL A 401 -8.94 -11.28 14.11
C VAL A 401 -9.67 -10.59 15.25
N VAL A 402 -9.05 -9.59 15.87
CA VAL A 402 -9.62 -8.86 17.01
C VAL A 402 -10.90 -8.14 16.61
N SER A 403 -10.87 -7.39 15.50
CA SER A 403 -12.06 -6.70 15.00
C SER A 403 -13.16 -7.67 14.56
N GLY A 404 -12.77 -8.78 13.95
CA GLY A 404 -13.66 -9.85 13.53
C GLY A 404 -14.42 -10.49 14.69
N ILE A 405 -13.73 -10.86 15.77
CA ILE A 405 -14.33 -11.40 16.98
C ILE A 405 -15.28 -10.37 17.60
N LYS A 406 -14.86 -9.10 17.72
CA LYS A 406 -15.70 -8.04 18.33
C LYS A 406 -16.99 -7.80 17.54
N LYS A 407 -16.94 -7.82 16.22
CA LYS A 407 -18.05 -7.40 15.34
C LYS A 407 -18.93 -8.55 14.86
N PHE A 408 -18.37 -9.76 14.76
CA PHE A 408 -19.05 -10.94 14.21
C PHE A 408 -19.03 -12.12 15.18
N LYS A 409 -18.94 -11.87 16.50
CA LYS A 409 -18.86 -12.90 17.55
C LYS A 409 -19.89 -14.01 17.39
N SER A 410 -21.13 -13.64 17.07
CA SER A 410 -22.24 -14.59 16.87
C SER A 410 -21.98 -15.61 15.77
N GLU A 411 -21.19 -15.28 14.75
CA GLU A 411 -20.80 -16.24 13.70
C GLU A 411 -19.78 -17.25 14.19
N PHE A 412 -18.85 -16.84 15.07
CA PHE A 412 -17.93 -17.77 15.72
C PHE A 412 -18.69 -18.69 16.68
N GLU A 413 -19.59 -18.14 17.49
CA GLU A 413 -20.44 -18.90 18.41
C GLU A 413 -21.33 -19.91 17.65
N ALA A 414 -21.81 -19.56 16.47
CA ALA A 414 -22.62 -20.46 15.65
C ALA A 414 -21.83 -21.69 15.18
N TYR A 415 -20.54 -21.55 14.85
CA TYR A 415 -19.65 -22.69 14.58
C TYR A 415 -19.41 -23.53 15.84
N ILE A 416 -19.08 -22.88 16.96
CA ILE A 416 -18.75 -23.56 18.23
C ILE A 416 -19.95 -24.34 18.79
N THR A 417 -21.16 -23.81 18.65
CA THR A 417 -22.39 -24.43 19.16
C THR A 417 -23.07 -25.38 18.17
N GLY A 418 -22.47 -25.60 17.00
CA GLY A 418 -23.02 -26.49 15.96
C GLY A 418 -24.24 -25.93 15.20
N LYS A 419 -24.59 -24.65 15.38
CA LYS A 419 -25.67 -23.97 14.65
C LYS A 419 -25.31 -23.70 13.18
N LYS A 420 -24.01 -23.59 12.88
CA LYS A 420 -23.47 -23.42 11.53
C LYS A 420 -22.74 -24.69 11.12
N ARG A 421 -22.95 -25.12 9.88
CA ARG A 421 -22.30 -26.33 9.35
C ARG A 421 -20.80 -26.10 9.21
N PRO A 422 -19.96 -27.07 9.63
CA PRO A 422 -18.52 -27.00 9.43
C PRO A 422 -18.14 -26.79 7.96
N VAL A 423 -17.07 -26.04 7.71
CA VAL A 423 -16.46 -25.96 6.38
C VAL A 423 -15.69 -27.26 6.14
N ALA A 424 -15.91 -27.93 5.01
CA ALA A 424 -15.16 -29.12 4.64
C ALA A 424 -13.66 -28.77 4.50
N ALA A 425 -12.80 -29.60 5.07
CA ALA A 425 -11.35 -29.42 5.12
C ALA A 425 -10.69 -29.47 3.73
#